data_AF-Q28IF0-F1
#
_entry.id   AF-Q28IF0-F1
#
_cell.length_a   1.000
_cell.length_b   1.000
_cell.length_c   1.000
_cell.angle_alpha   90.00
_cell.angle_beta   90.00
_cell.angle_gamma   90.00
#
_symmetry.space_group_name_H-M   'P 1'
#
loop_
_entity.id
_entity.type
_entity.pdbx_description
1 polymer ?
#
loop_
_entity_poly.entity_id
_entity_poly.type
_entity_poly.pdbx_seq_one_letter_code
_entity_poly.pdbx_strand_id
1 'polypeptide(L)'
;MAGVIRRLEETVVNRIAAGEVIQRPANAIKEMIENCLDAKSTSIQVTVKDGGMKLIQIQDNGTGIRKEDLDIVCERFTTSKLQSFEDLSNISTYGFRGEALASISHVAHVTITTKTADGKCAYRASYADGKLKTPPKPCAGNQGTQISVEDLFYNISTRRKALKSPSEEHARIVEVVSRYAIHNSGISFSVKKQGETMADVRTLT
;
A
#
# COMPACT_ATOMS: atom_id res chain seq x y z
N MET A 1 -39.18 -8.00 18.48
CA MET A 1 -38.30 -7.98 19.67
C MET A 1 -37.09 -7.14 19.35
N ALA A 2 -36.73 -6.18 20.19
CA ALA A 2 -35.49 -5.41 20.03
C ALA A 2 -34.29 -6.35 20.22
N GLY A 3 -33.30 -6.28 19.32
CA GLY A 3 -32.11 -7.13 19.41
C GLY A 3 -31.25 -6.78 20.64
N VAL A 4 -30.62 -7.79 21.24
CA VAL A 4 -29.67 -7.60 22.34
C VAL A 4 -28.34 -7.08 21.78
N ILE A 5 -27.84 -5.97 22.33
CA ILE A 5 -26.56 -5.38 21.95
C ILE A 5 -25.43 -6.32 22.37
N ARG A 6 -24.50 -6.61 21.45
CA ARG A 6 -23.31 -7.45 21.71
C ARG A 6 -22.07 -6.84 21.09
N ARG A 7 -20.90 -7.13 21.66
CA ARG A 7 -19.61 -6.78 21.06
C ARG A 7 -19.40 -7.58 19.78
N LEU A 8 -18.87 -6.91 18.75
CA LEU A 8 -18.43 -7.57 17.53
C LEU A 8 -17.07 -8.22 17.77
N GLU A 9 -16.80 -9.29 17.02
CA GLU A 9 -15.46 -9.87 16.96
C GLU A 9 -14.50 -8.86 16.32
N GLU A 10 -13.28 -8.76 16.84
CA GLU A 10 -12.29 -7.77 16.40
C GLU A 10 -11.95 -7.92 14.91
N THR A 11 -11.88 -9.15 14.40
CA THR A 11 -11.65 -9.46 12.98
C THR A 11 -12.72 -8.84 12.09
N VAL A 12 -13.98 -8.84 12.54
CA VAL A 12 -15.11 -8.22 11.84
C VAL A 12 -14.98 -6.70 11.86
N VAL A 13 -14.66 -6.11 13.00
CA VAL A 13 -14.46 -4.66 13.13
C VAL A 13 -13.33 -4.18 12.22
N ASN A 14 -12.19 -4.87 12.24
CA ASN A 14 -11.04 -4.50 11.42
C ASN A 14 -11.33 -4.62 9.93
N ARG A 15 -12.05 -5.65 9.48
CA ARG A 15 -12.44 -5.82 8.06
C ARG A 15 -13.45 -4.77 7.60
N ILE A 16 -14.41 -4.40 8.46
CA ILE A 16 -15.37 -3.33 8.16
C ILE A 16 -14.62 -2.01 7.99
N ALA A 17 -13.80 -1.65 8.98
CA ALA A 17 -13.04 -0.41 8.97
C ALA A 17 -12.01 -0.36 7.81
N ALA A 18 -11.33 -1.47 7.52
CA ALA A 18 -10.42 -1.58 6.39
C ALA A 18 -11.12 -1.31 5.05
N GLY A 19 -12.37 -1.76 4.91
CA GLY A 19 -13.18 -1.42 3.75
C GLY A 19 -13.56 0.06 3.68
N GLU A 20 -13.81 0.72 4.82
CA GLU A 20 -14.11 2.16 4.82
C GLU A 20 -12.92 2.99 4.36
N VAL A 21 -11.71 2.60 4.79
CA VAL A 21 -10.44 3.21 4.39
C VAL A 21 -10.09 2.90 2.94
N ILE A 22 -10.13 1.61 2.55
CA ILE A 22 -9.82 1.14 1.19
C ILE A 22 -11.10 0.74 0.48
N GLN A 23 -11.59 1.65 -0.36
CA GLN A 23 -12.85 1.46 -1.09
C GLN A 23 -12.68 0.82 -2.47
N ARG A 24 -11.52 1.04 -3.11
CA ARG A 24 -11.18 0.58 -4.45
C ARG A 24 -9.66 0.52 -4.65
N PRO A 25 -9.16 -0.15 -5.71
CA PRO A 25 -7.72 -0.22 -6.02
C PRO A 25 -7.00 1.13 -6.04
N ALA A 26 -7.63 2.17 -6.59
CA ALA A 26 -7.03 3.51 -6.68
C ALA A 26 -6.75 4.15 -5.30
N ASN A 27 -7.56 3.85 -4.26
CA ASN A 27 -7.27 4.30 -2.89
C ASN A 27 -6.01 3.63 -2.34
N ALA A 28 -5.87 2.31 -2.54
CA ALA A 28 -4.66 1.61 -2.11
C ALA A 28 -3.41 2.15 -2.82
N ILE A 29 -3.50 2.43 -4.12
CA ILE A 29 -2.42 3.09 -4.87
C ILE A 29 -2.06 4.45 -4.29
N LYS A 30 -3.05 5.31 -4.03
CA LYS A 30 -2.83 6.63 -3.43
C LYS A 30 -2.01 6.52 -2.14
N GLU A 31 -2.49 5.73 -1.20
CA GLU A 31 -1.85 5.57 0.12
C GLU A 31 -0.43 5.00 0.00
N MET A 32 -0.20 4.07 -0.93
CA MET A 32 1.13 3.51 -1.15
C MET A 32 2.07 4.50 -1.84
N ILE A 33 1.61 5.31 -2.81
CA ILE A 33 2.41 6.37 -3.43
C ILE A 33 2.84 7.40 -2.37
N GLU A 34 1.92 7.80 -1.50
CA GLU A 34 2.20 8.70 -0.40
C GLU A 34 3.27 8.14 0.55
N ASN A 35 3.24 6.84 0.82
CA ASN A 35 4.31 6.18 1.58
C ASN A 35 5.67 6.21 0.86
N CYS A 36 5.70 6.03 -0.47
CA CYS A 36 6.94 6.18 -1.25
C CYS A 36 7.48 7.63 -1.17
N LEU A 37 6.60 8.62 -1.30
CA LEU A 37 6.98 10.04 -1.20
C LEU A 37 7.54 10.38 0.19
N ASP A 38 6.87 9.94 1.25
CA ASP A 38 7.34 10.12 2.62
C ASP A 38 8.69 9.39 2.87
N ALA A 39 8.96 8.31 2.12
CA ALA A 39 10.23 7.58 2.12
C ALA A 39 11.30 8.23 1.21
N LYS A 40 11.08 9.46 0.73
CA LYS A 40 12.01 10.25 -0.10
C LYS A 40 12.37 9.58 -1.42
N SER A 41 11.45 8.84 -2.02
CA SER A 41 11.66 8.21 -3.32
C SER A 41 11.76 9.25 -4.44
N THR A 42 12.63 8.99 -5.42
CA THR A 42 12.76 9.78 -6.66
C THR A 42 12.32 9.01 -7.90
N SER A 43 12.02 7.72 -7.74
CA SER A 43 11.44 6.87 -8.77
C SER A 43 10.39 5.95 -8.17
N ILE A 44 9.18 5.99 -8.73
CA ILE A 44 8.03 5.20 -8.31
C ILE A 44 7.43 4.51 -9.53
N GLN A 45 7.33 3.19 -9.46
CA GLN A 45 6.85 2.34 -10.54
C GLN A 45 5.63 1.54 -10.07
N VAL A 46 4.53 1.66 -10.79
CA VAL A 46 3.27 0.98 -10.50
C VAL A 46 2.97 -0.04 -11.60
N THR A 47 2.75 -1.28 -11.21
CA THR A 47 2.31 -2.37 -12.09
C THR A 47 0.99 -2.93 -11.60
N VAL A 48 0.02 -3.05 -12.51
CA VAL A 48 -1.37 -3.40 -12.17
C VAL A 48 -1.84 -4.57 -13.01
N LYS A 49 -2.59 -5.51 -12.42
CA LYS A 49 -3.32 -6.55 -13.16
C LYS A 49 -4.79 -6.55 -12.81
N ASP A 50 -5.63 -6.69 -13.84
CA ASP A 50 -7.09 -6.78 -13.70
C ASP A 50 -7.67 -5.60 -12.92
N GLY A 51 -7.29 -4.37 -13.31
CA GLY A 51 -7.72 -3.14 -12.64
C GLY A 51 -7.22 -2.98 -11.20
N GLY A 52 -6.24 -3.79 -10.77
CA GLY A 52 -5.70 -3.81 -9.41
C GLY A 52 -6.40 -4.82 -8.50
N MET A 53 -7.34 -5.59 -9.04
CA MET A 53 -8.04 -6.63 -8.29
C MET A 53 -7.16 -7.86 -8.09
N LYS A 54 -6.43 -8.24 -9.13
CA LYS A 54 -5.55 -9.41 -9.06
C LYS A 54 -4.20 -9.07 -8.47
N LEU A 55 -3.61 -7.96 -8.92
CA LEU A 55 -2.31 -7.49 -8.44
C LEU A 55 -2.24 -5.97 -8.51
N ILE A 56 -1.75 -5.39 -7.43
CA ILE A 56 -1.14 -4.06 -7.41
C ILE A 56 0.29 -4.25 -6.92
N GLN A 57 1.26 -3.77 -7.68
CA GLN A 57 2.65 -3.72 -7.25
C GLN A 57 3.16 -2.31 -7.40
N ILE A 58 3.67 -1.75 -6.31
CA ILE A 58 4.40 -0.48 -6.32
C ILE A 58 5.85 -0.76 -5.94
N GLN A 59 6.77 -0.13 -6.64
CA GLN A 59 8.20 -0.22 -6.38
C GLN A 59 8.78 1.19 -6.35
N ASP A 60 9.55 1.48 -5.32
CA ASP A 60 10.25 2.73 -5.16
C ASP A 60 11.74 2.54 -4.89
N ASN A 61 12.49 3.65 -4.94
CA ASN A 61 13.91 3.72 -4.59
C ASN A 61 14.14 4.58 -3.32
N GLY A 62 13.16 4.62 -2.41
CA GLY A 62 13.23 5.40 -1.18
C GLY A 62 14.19 4.81 -0.14
N THR A 63 14.04 5.23 1.11
CA THR A 63 14.92 4.81 2.23
C THR A 63 14.79 3.34 2.62
N GLY A 64 13.72 2.66 2.20
CA GLY A 64 13.41 1.31 2.66
C GLY A 64 12.85 1.28 4.08
N ILE A 65 12.54 0.07 4.55
CA ILE A 65 12.03 -0.22 5.90
C ILE A 65 13.04 -1.13 6.59
N ARG A 66 13.34 -0.86 7.86
CA ARG A 66 14.31 -1.66 8.60
C ARG A 66 13.77 -3.06 8.83
N LYS A 67 14.66 -4.04 8.95
CA LYS A 67 14.28 -5.45 9.10
C LYS A 67 13.44 -5.67 10.35
N GLU A 68 13.84 -5.04 11.45
CA GLU A 68 13.19 -5.10 12.75
C GLU A 68 11.78 -4.47 12.75
N ASP A 69 11.52 -3.50 11.88
CA ASP A 69 10.22 -2.85 11.77
C ASP A 69 9.21 -3.67 10.94
N LEU A 70 9.68 -4.66 10.16
CA LEU A 70 8.82 -5.55 9.36
C LEU A 70 7.88 -6.38 10.25
N ASP A 71 8.18 -6.57 11.52
CA ASP A 71 7.30 -7.32 12.42
C ASP A 71 6.00 -6.55 12.69
N ILE A 72 6.04 -5.21 12.67
CA ILE A 72 4.93 -4.33 13.09
C ILE A 72 4.40 -3.40 11.99
N VAL A 73 5.02 -3.36 10.82
CA VAL A 73 4.71 -2.39 9.75
C VAL A 73 3.26 -2.45 9.22
N CYS A 74 2.59 -3.60 9.35
CA CYS A 74 1.20 -3.79 8.97
C CYS A 74 0.24 -3.80 10.18
N GLU A 75 0.72 -3.51 11.38
CA GLU A 75 -0.13 -3.34 12.55
C GLU A 75 -0.81 -1.97 12.54
N ARG A 76 -1.99 -1.88 13.16
CA ARG A 76 -2.72 -0.63 13.27
C ARG A 76 -2.01 0.33 14.22
N PHE A 77 -2.04 1.62 13.89
CA PHE A 77 -1.47 2.70 14.69
C PHE A 77 0.06 2.65 14.83
N THR A 78 0.72 1.92 13.93
CA THR A 78 2.18 1.87 13.85
C THR A 78 2.66 2.85 12.79
N THR A 79 3.41 3.87 13.20
CA THR A 79 3.94 4.88 12.28
C THR A 79 5.28 5.45 12.75
N SER A 80 6.10 5.87 11.79
CA SER A 80 7.34 6.62 12.02
C SER A 80 7.16 8.14 11.88
N LYS A 81 5.94 8.61 11.59
CA LYS A 81 5.67 9.98 11.10
C LYS A 81 5.01 10.90 12.14
N LEU A 82 4.59 10.34 13.27
CA LEU A 82 3.95 11.05 14.39
C LEU A 82 4.36 10.37 15.69
N GLN A 83 4.88 11.12 16.67
CA GLN A 83 5.29 10.57 17.97
C GLN A 83 4.41 11.06 19.11
N SER A 84 3.92 12.29 19.01
CA SER A 84 3.13 12.97 20.03
C SER A 84 1.89 13.64 19.43
N PHE A 85 0.93 14.03 20.28
CA PHE A 85 -0.26 14.73 19.82
C PHE A 85 0.08 16.13 19.28
N GLU A 86 1.09 16.77 19.87
CA GLU A 86 1.57 18.09 19.50
C GLU A 86 2.11 18.14 18.06
N ASP A 87 2.64 17.01 17.56
CA ASP A 87 3.12 16.87 16.18
C ASP A 87 2.01 17.05 15.14
N LEU A 88 0.72 16.89 15.51
CA LEU A 88 -0.43 17.09 14.61
C LEU A 88 -0.46 18.50 14.00
N SER A 89 0.03 19.50 14.73
CA SER A 89 0.10 20.88 14.24
C SER A 89 1.20 21.13 13.20
N ASN A 90 2.17 20.22 13.05
CA ASN A 90 3.36 20.37 12.21
C ASN A 90 3.51 19.24 11.17
N ILE A 91 2.43 18.55 10.83
CA ILE A 91 2.47 17.43 9.88
C ILE A 91 2.95 17.92 8.51
N SER A 92 4.08 17.36 8.06
CA SER A 92 4.68 17.59 6.74
C SER A 92 4.72 16.33 5.86
N THR A 93 4.14 15.22 6.33
CA THR A 93 4.03 13.95 5.60
C THR A 93 2.62 13.72 5.09
N TYR A 94 2.47 12.93 4.04
CA TYR A 94 1.15 12.62 3.47
C TYR A 94 0.33 11.70 4.39
N GLY A 95 0.97 10.71 5.00
CA GLY A 95 0.35 9.83 5.99
C GLY A 95 0.88 10.06 7.41
N PHE A 96 0.06 9.82 8.43
CA PHE A 96 0.49 9.91 9.84
C PHE A 96 -0.27 8.98 10.79
N ARG A 97 -1.32 8.29 10.34
CA ARG A 97 -2.20 7.50 11.21
C ARG A 97 -1.73 6.07 11.46
N GLY A 98 -0.81 5.55 10.64
CA GLY A 98 -0.38 4.15 10.73
C GLY A 98 -1.47 3.13 10.38
N GLU A 99 -2.40 3.49 9.49
CA GLU A 99 -3.57 2.65 9.19
C GLU A 99 -3.59 2.08 7.77
N ALA A 100 -2.81 2.64 6.84
CA ALA A 100 -2.91 2.31 5.41
C ALA A 100 -2.54 0.84 5.12
N LEU A 101 -1.31 0.43 5.46
CA LEU A 101 -0.84 -0.95 5.21
C LEU A 101 -1.62 -1.97 6.03
N ALA A 102 -1.99 -1.62 7.27
CA ALA A 102 -2.85 -2.45 8.10
C ALA A 102 -4.21 -2.68 7.44
N SER A 103 -4.85 -1.62 6.95
CA SER A 103 -6.16 -1.72 6.28
C SER A 103 -6.08 -2.55 5.01
N ILE A 104 -5.05 -2.33 4.18
CA ILE A 104 -4.83 -3.14 2.96
C ILE A 104 -4.64 -4.62 3.33
N SER A 105 -3.83 -4.92 4.36
CA SER A 105 -3.56 -6.30 4.78
C SER A 105 -4.78 -7.05 5.33
N HIS A 106 -5.82 -6.34 5.81
CA HIS A 106 -7.08 -6.96 6.24
C HIS A 106 -8.01 -7.35 5.09
N VAL A 107 -7.77 -6.82 3.88
CA VAL A 107 -8.62 -7.07 2.71
C VAL A 107 -7.87 -7.65 1.51
N ALA A 108 -6.58 -7.92 1.65
CA ALA A 108 -5.72 -8.45 0.60
C ALA A 108 -4.55 -9.23 1.17
N HIS A 109 -3.86 -9.99 0.32
CA HIS A 109 -2.58 -10.59 0.65
C HIS A 109 -1.47 -9.58 0.34
N VAL A 110 -0.70 -9.20 1.35
CA VAL A 110 0.35 -8.18 1.20
C VAL A 110 1.71 -8.83 1.32
N THR A 111 2.62 -8.50 0.40
CA THR A 111 4.03 -8.86 0.47
C THR A 111 4.87 -7.60 0.33
N ILE A 112 5.79 -7.39 1.27
CA ILE A 112 6.74 -6.29 1.26
C ILE A 112 8.13 -6.87 1.02
N THR A 113 8.83 -6.35 0.02
CA THR A 113 10.26 -6.57 -0.19
C THR A 113 10.96 -5.24 -0.03
N THR A 114 11.96 -5.13 0.83
CA THR A 114 12.59 -3.83 1.12
C THR A 114 14.06 -3.98 1.47
N LYS A 115 14.84 -2.93 1.20
CA LYS A 115 16.24 -2.83 1.57
C LYS A 115 16.55 -1.39 2.00
N THR A 116 17.18 -1.23 3.15
CA THR A 116 17.77 0.02 3.62
C THR A 116 19.21 0.18 3.14
N ALA A 117 19.75 1.41 3.20
CA ALA A 117 21.06 1.72 2.62
C ALA A 117 22.19 0.98 3.35
N ASP A 118 22.06 0.91 4.67
CA ASP A 118 22.91 0.19 5.62
C ASP A 118 22.65 -1.33 5.65
N GLY A 119 21.52 -1.78 5.11
CA GLY A 119 21.17 -3.20 5.02
C GLY A 119 22.08 -3.97 4.06
N LYS A 120 22.65 -5.10 4.52
CA LYS A 120 23.49 -5.99 3.70
C LYS A 120 22.73 -6.64 2.54
N CYS A 121 21.44 -6.88 2.70
CA CYS A 121 20.56 -7.47 1.69
C CYS A 121 19.12 -6.99 1.88
N ALA A 122 18.26 -7.29 0.91
CA ALA A 122 16.82 -7.05 1.04
C ALA A 122 16.17 -8.16 1.87
N TYR A 123 15.04 -7.83 2.48
CA TYR A 123 14.17 -8.79 3.16
C TYR A 123 12.78 -8.79 2.57
N ARG A 124 12.16 -9.97 2.54
CA ARG A 124 10.78 -10.17 2.14
C ARG A 124 9.94 -10.67 3.31
N ALA A 125 8.80 -10.03 3.51
CA ALA A 125 7.80 -10.35 4.52
C ALA A 125 6.41 -10.41 3.88
N SER A 126 5.57 -11.34 4.35
CA SER A 126 4.20 -11.50 3.86
C SER A 126 3.22 -11.39 5.02
N TYR A 127 2.10 -10.72 4.78
CA TYR A 127 1.13 -10.32 5.81
C TYR A 127 -0.28 -10.76 5.45
N ALA A 128 -1.06 -11.06 6.49
CA ALA A 128 -2.50 -11.28 6.41
C ALA A 128 -3.16 -10.77 7.69
N ASP A 129 -4.29 -10.06 7.57
CA ASP A 129 -5.01 -9.47 8.70
C ASP A 129 -4.08 -8.62 9.62
N GLY A 130 -3.16 -7.86 9.01
CA GLY A 130 -2.20 -7.00 9.69
C GLY A 130 -1.02 -7.72 10.35
N LYS A 131 -0.99 -9.06 10.31
CA LYS A 131 0.03 -9.87 11.00
C LYS A 131 1.03 -10.47 10.02
N LEU A 132 2.29 -10.54 10.46
CA LEU A 132 3.35 -11.23 9.75
C LEU A 132 3.07 -12.74 9.71
N LYS A 133 3.06 -13.35 8.52
CA LYS A 133 2.79 -14.79 8.36
C LYS A 133 3.99 -15.68 8.69
N THR A 134 5.18 -15.21 8.35
CA THR A 134 6.44 -15.93 8.56
C THR A 134 7.56 -14.92 8.81
N PRO A 135 8.61 -15.29 9.56
CA PRO A 135 9.77 -14.42 9.76
C PRO A 135 10.33 -13.87 8.43
N PRO A 136 10.79 -12.61 8.38
CA PRO A 136 11.28 -12.01 7.14
C PRO A 136 12.46 -12.80 6.58
N LYS A 137 12.41 -13.13 5.29
CA LYS A 137 13.44 -13.94 4.62
C LYS A 137 14.37 -13.05 3.79
N PRO A 138 15.70 -13.29 3.80
CA PRO A 138 16.61 -12.56 2.94
C PRO A 138 16.30 -12.85 1.46
N CYS A 139 16.41 -11.84 0.61
CA CYS A 139 16.20 -11.96 -0.83
C CYS A 139 17.05 -10.95 -1.61
N ALA A 140 17.05 -11.09 -2.94
CA ALA A 140 17.59 -10.06 -3.82
C ALA A 140 16.69 -8.82 -3.82
N GLY A 141 17.31 -7.64 -3.90
CA GLY A 141 16.60 -6.36 -3.98
C GLY A 141 17.58 -5.20 -3.88
N ASN A 142 17.29 -4.13 -4.61
CA ASN A 142 18.00 -2.86 -4.52
C ASN A 142 17.44 -2.01 -3.38
N GLN A 143 18.09 -0.89 -3.11
CA GLN A 143 17.60 0.13 -2.18
C GLN A 143 16.15 0.54 -2.49
N GLY A 144 15.32 0.64 -1.47
CA GLY A 144 13.92 1.05 -1.57
C GLY A 144 12.94 -0.04 -1.15
N THR A 145 11.69 0.11 -1.55
CA THR A 145 10.61 -0.79 -1.16
C THR A 145 9.78 -1.21 -2.36
N GLN A 146 9.40 -2.49 -2.39
CA GLN A 146 8.37 -3.02 -3.26
C GLN A 146 7.23 -3.57 -2.40
N ILE A 147 6.02 -3.09 -2.63
CA ILE A 147 4.79 -3.59 -1.99
C ILE A 147 3.94 -4.25 -3.07
N SER A 148 3.63 -5.52 -2.87
CA SER A 148 2.73 -6.32 -3.70
C SER A 148 1.45 -6.61 -2.93
N VAL A 149 0.31 -6.23 -3.49
CA VAL A 149 -1.04 -6.43 -2.94
C VAL A 149 -1.80 -7.33 -3.90
N GLU A 150 -2.18 -8.51 -3.45
CA GLU A 150 -2.81 -9.56 -4.26
C GLU A 150 -4.21 -9.88 -3.76
N ASP A 151 -5.11 -10.14 -4.70
CA ASP A 151 -6.51 -10.52 -4.46
C ASP A 151 -7.26 -9.53 -3.55
N LEU A 152 -7.33 -8.26 -3.98
CA LEU A 152 -8.03 -7.21 -3.23
C LEU A 152 -9.52 -7.58 -3.03
N PHE A 153 -9.98 -7.44 -1.79
CA PHE A 153 -11.32 -7.82 -1.32
C PHE A 153 -11.66 -9.31 -1.47
N TYR A 154 -10.68 -10.22 -1.48
CA TYR A 154 -10.93 -11.67 -1.55
C TYR A 154 -11.89 -12.17 -0.46
N ASN A 155 -11.86 -11.53 0.71
CA ASN A 155 -12.66 -11.86 1.89
C ASN A 155 -13.93 -10.98 2.06
N ILE A 156 -14.23 -10.07 1.12
CA ILE A 156 -15.44 -9.21 1.13
C ILE A 156 -16.11 -9.23 -0.25
N SER A 157 -16.95 -10.24 -0.48
CA SER A 157 -17.58 -10.49 -1.78
C SER A 157 -18.49 -9.35 -2.27
N THR A 158 -19.21 -8.69 -1.37
CA THR A 158 -20.10 -7.57 -1.68
C THR A 158 -19.33 -6.39 -2.25
N ARG A 159 -18.16 -6.07 -1.66
CA ARG A 159 -17.27 -5.02 -2.18
C ARG A 159 -16.68 -5.39 -3.53
N ARG A 160 -16.18 -6.62 -3.66
CA ARG A 160 -15.63 -7.10 -4.93
C ARG A 160 -16.63 -7.00 -6.08
N LYS A 161 -17.91 -7.29 -5.83
CA LYS A 161 -19.00 -7.16 -6.81
C LYS A 161 -19.45 -5.72 -7.09
N ALA A 162 -19.24 -4.81 -6.14
CA ALA A 162 -19.60 -3.40 -6.27
C ALA A 162 -18.59 -2.59 -7.09
N LEU A 163 -17.41 -3.16 -7.37
CA LEU A 163 -16.40 -2.52 -8.20
C LEU A 163 -16.80 -2.52 -9.67
N LYS A 164 -16.26 -1.53 -10.38
CA LYS A 164 -16.50 -1.35 -11.81
C LYS A 164 -15.69 -2.35 -12.64
N SER A 165 -15.80 -2.24 -13.97
CA SER A 165 -15.01 -3.06 -14.87
C SER A 165 -13.50 -2.88 -14.61
N PRO A 166 -12.65 -3.91 -14.85
CA PRO A 166 -11.20 -3.80 -14.68
C PRO A 166 -10.57 -2.62 -15.45
N SER A 167 -11.12 -2.28 -16.61
CA SER A 167 -10.67 -1.14 -17.43
C SER A 167 -10.96 0.19 -16.74
N GLU A 168 -12.15 0.37 -16.17
CA GLU A 168 -12.51 1.59 -15.44
C GLU A 168 -11.70 1.77 -14.16
N GLU A 169 -11.43 0.69 -13.41
CA GLU A 169 -10.59 0.78 -12.22
C GLU A 169 -9.11 1.05 -12.59
N HIS A 170 -8.61 0.49 -13.69
CA HIS A 170 -7.29 0.84 -14.23
C HIS A 170 -7.20 2.32 -14.62
N ALA A 171 -8.20 2.86 -15.31
CA ALA A 171 -8.23 4.27 -15.69
C ALA A 171 -8.18 5.20 -14.46
N ARG A 172 -8.85 4.84 -13.37
CA ARG A 172 -8.76 5.57 -12.09
C ARG A 172 -7.37 5.51 -11.47
N ILE A 173 -6.70 4.36 -11.55
CA ILE A 173 -5.31 4.24 -11.07
C ILE A 173 -4.40 5.16 -11.88
N VAL A 174 -4.52 5.13 -13.22
CA VAL A 174 -3.77 6.01 -14.13
C VAL A 174 -4.00 7.48 -13.78
N GLU A 175 -5.24 7.88 -13.53
CA GLU A 175 -5.59 9.24 -13.12
C GLU A 175 -4.91 9.64 -11.81
N VAL A 176 -4.96 8.78 -10.79
CA VAL A 176 -4.28 9.05 -9.50
C VAL A 176 -2.78 9.21 -9.70
N VAL A 177 -2.12 8.26 -10.37
CA VAL A 177 -0.67 8.34 -10.64
C VAL A 177 -0.32 9.61 -11.40
N SER A 178 -1.11 9.99 -12.41
CA SER A 178 -0.88 11.19 -13.21
C SER A 178 -0.95 12.47 -12.36
N ARG A 179 -1.95 12.57 -11.46
CA ARG A 179 -2.10 13.73 -10.57
C ARG A 179 -0.90 13.89 -9.62
N TYR A 180 -0.42 12.79 -9.03
CA TYR A 180 0.77 12.84 -8.18
C TYR A 180 2.04 13.18 -8.98
N ALA A 181 2.16 12.66 -10.20
CA ALA A 181 3.28 12.97 -11.08
C ALA A 181 3.33 14.45 -11.47
N ILE A 182 2.18 15.09 -11.69
CA ILE A 182 2.09 16.54 -11.96
C ILE A 182 2.48 17.35 -10.71
N HIS A 183 2.02 16.94 -9.53
CA HIS A 183 2.26 17.69 -8.29
C HIS A 183 3.71 17.58 -7.78
N ASN A 184 4.37 16.45 -8.06
CA ASN A 184 5.71 16.15 -7.57
C ASN A 184 6.73 16.19 -8.73
N SER A 185 6.96 17.38 -9.29
CA SER A 185 7.97 17.57 -10.33
C SER A 185 9.37 17.18 -9.80
N GLY A 186 10.16 16.51 -10.65
CA GLY A 186 11.47 15.97 -10.27
C GLY A 186 11.45 14.55 -9.69
N ILE A 187 10.27 13.92 -9.55
CA ILE A 187 10.13 12.50 -9.23
C ILE A 187 9.61 11.76 -10.47
N SER A 188 10.25 10.66 -10.83
CA SER A 188 9.77 9.81 -11.94
C SER A 188 8.64 8.90 -11.49
N PHE A 189 7.55 8.90 -12.24
CA PHE A 189 6.41 8.02 -12.06
C PHE A 189 6.21 7.17 -13.31
N SER A 190 5.82 5.92 -13.10
CA SER A 190 5.30 5.09 -14.20
C SER A 190 4.15 4.22 -13.74
N VAL A 191 3.19 3.98 -14.64
CA VAL A 191 2.12 3.00 -14.44
C VAL A 191 1.95 2.16 -15.70
N LYS A 192 1.87 0.85 -15.52
CA LYS A 192 1.66 -0.10 -16.62
C LYS A 192 0.82 -1.29 -16.19
N LYS A 193 0.25 -1.99 -17.16
CA LYS A 193 -0.40 -3.29 -16.92
C LYS A 193 0.66 -4.39 -16.84
N GLN A 194 0.41 -5.40 -16.01
CA GLN A 194 1.27 -6.58 -15.91
C GLN A 194 1.30 -7.31 -17.25
N GLY A 195 2.51 -7.57 -17.76
CA GLY A 195 2.73 -8.24 -19.05
C GLY A 195 2.85 -7.28 -20.23
N GLU A 196 2.54 -5.99 -20.05
CA GLU A 196 2.76 -4.97 -21.06
C GLU A 196 4.13 -4.30 -20.88
N THR A 197 4.80 -4.02 -22.00
CA THR A 197 6.11 -3.35 -22.01
C THR A 197 5.97 -1.84 -21.97
N MET A 198 4.93 -1.30 -22.62
CA MET A 198 4.66 0.13 -22.64
C MET A 198 3.90 0.55 -21.38
N ALA A 199 4.26 1.70 -20.84
CA ALA A 199 3.58 2.32 -19.71
C ALA A 199 2.50 3.28 -20.24
N ASP A 200 1.35 3.31 -19.58
CA ASP A 200 0.27 4.27 -19.87
C ASP A 200 0.69 5.68 -19.45
N VAL A 201 1.44 5.78 -18.35
CA VAL A 201 2.07 7.02 -17.88
C VAL A 201 3.53 6.73 -17.62
N ARG A 202 4.39 7.59 -18.13
CA ARG A 202 5.82 7.62 -17.79
C ARG A 202 6.29 9.06 -17.78
N THR A 203 6.69 9.54 -16.61
CA THR A 203 7.36 10.83 -16.50
C THR A 203 8.87 10.63 -16.43
N LEU A 204 9.60 11.62 -16.93
CA LEU A 204 11.04 11.72 -16.75
C LEU A 204 11.31 12.48 -15.45
N THR A 205 12.38 12.11 -14.75
CA THR A 205 13.00 12.95 -13.70
C THR A 205 13.60 14.20 -14.31
#